data_AF-A0A968QXI4-F1
#
_entry.id   AF-A0A968QXI4-F1
#
_cell.length_a   1.000
_cell.length_b   1.000
_cell.length_c   1.000
_cell.angle_alpha   90.00
_cell.angle_beta   90.00
_cell.angle_gamma   90.00
#
_symmetry.space_group_name_H-M   'P 1'
#
loop_
_entity.id
_entity.type
_entity.pdbx_description
1 polymer ?
#
loop_
_entity_poly.entity_id
_entity_poly.type
_entity_poly.pdbx_seq_one_letter_code
_entity_poly.pdbx_strand_id
1 'polypeptide(L)'
;MMDTDDHLRKSWVVWQEGMKYPDLIIELLSDTTWKTDKGEKKKIYEQIFRTSEYYIYDPFSYEFEGYRLSGGRYKTVKPDNERKIYSPVTGLWLAVRNDWLRWMSDDGYLLPSPDELPGLLELEKHRADMEKQRAERFAAKLRELGISPENI
;
A
#
# COMPACT_ATOMS: atom_id res chain seq x y z
N MET A 1 -2.58 14.75 0.00
CA MET A 1 -3.83 14.13 0.51
C MET A 1 -4.58 13.63 -0.70
N MET A 2 -4.63 12.32 -0.92
CA MET A 2 -5.45 11.75 -1.99
C MET A 2 -6.91 11.91 -1.56
N ASP A 3 -7.66 12.69 -2.32
CA ASP A 3 -9.08 12.94 -2.11
C ASP A 3 -9.85 11.74 -2.68
N THR A 4 -10.05 10.72 -1.85
CA THR A 4 -10.75 9.49 -2.25
C THR A 4 -11.79 9.13 -1.20
N ASP A 5 -13.04 9.03 -1.64
CA ASP A 5 -14.19 8.57 -0.86
C ASP A 5 -14.16 7.03 -0.67
N ASP A 6 -14.63 6.55 0.48
CA ASP A 6 -14.39 5.18 1.03
C ASP A 6 -15.42 4.13 0.54
N HIS A 7 -16.11 4.41 -0.57
CA HIS A 7 -17.05 3.46 -1.16
C HIS A 7 -16.35 2.55 -2.17
N LEU A 8 -16.75 1.26 -2.20
CA LEU A 8 -16.23 0.29 -3.15
C LEU A 8 -16.56 0.72 -4.59
N ARG A 9 -15.55 1.18 -5.32
CA ARG A 9 -15.68 1.56 -6.73
C ARG A 9 -15.25 0.42 -7.64
N LYS A 10 -16.14 0.05 -8.57
CA LYS A 10 -15.83 -0.93 -9.63
C LYS A 10 -15.03 -0.32 -10.79
N SER A 11 -15.05 0.99 -10.94
CA SER A 11 -14.34 1.72 -11.99
C SER A 11 -14.08 3.18 -11.61
N TRP A 12 -13.07 3.79 -12.23
CA TRP A 12 -12.81 5.23 -12.18
C TRP A 12 -13.37 5.90 -13.43
N VAL A 13 -14.32 6.83 -13.26
CA VAL A 13 -14.99 7.50 -14.38
C VAL A 13 -14.64 8.99 -14.37
N VAL A 14 -13.74 9.38 -15.28
CA VAL A 14 -13.07 10.70 -15.28
C VAL A 14 -14.04 11.90 -15.22
N TRP A 15 -15.16 11.86 -15.94
CA TRP A 15 -16.12 12.99 -15.93
C TRP A 15 -16.94 13.09 -14.64
N GLN A 16 -17.06 12.00 -13.88
CA GLN A 16 -17.68 12.02 -12.55
C GLN A 16 -16.71 12.57 -11.50
N GLU A 17 -15.42 12.55 -11.79
CA GLU A 17 -14.33 12.95 -10.89
C GLU A 17 -13.81 14.37 -11.22
N GLY A 18 -14.64 15.20 -11.87
CA GLY A 18 -14.27 16.57 -12.22
C GLY A 18 -13.10 16.66 -13.20
N MET A 19 -13.01 15.72 -14.15
CA MET A 19 -11.91 15.58 -15.10
C MET A 19 -10.55 15.28 -14.46
N LYS A 20 -10.54 14.75 -13.23
CA LYS A 20 -9.32 14.25 -12.57
C LYS A 20 -8.97 12.85 -13.10
N TYR A 21 -7.76 12.72 -13.61
CA TYR A 21 -7.18 11.45 -14.02
C TYR A 21 -6.38 10.83 -12.86
N PRO A 22 -6.26 9.49 -12.78
CA PRO A 22 -5.44 8.85 -11.77
C PRO A 22 -3.96 9.20 -11.93
N ASP A 23 -3.30 9.52 -10.82
CA ASP A 23 -1.84 9.68 -10.75
C ASP A 23 -1.10 8.34 -10.82
N LEU A 24 -1.75 7.27 -10.39
CA LEU A 24 -1.20 5.93 -10.33
C LEU A 24 -2.25 4.90 -10.78
N ILE A 25 -1.83 3.96 -11.64
CA ILE A 25 -2.65 2.82 -12.09
C ILE A 25 -1.88 1.53 -11.82
N ILE A 26 -2.56 0.52 -11.29
CA ILE A 26 -2.05 -0.84 -11.14
C ILE A 26 -2.97 -1.78 -11.90
N GLU A 27 -2.41 -2.60 -12.77
CA GLU A 27 -3.13 -3.60 -13.53
C GLU A 27 -2.69 -5.01 -13.12
N LEU A 28 -3.67 -5.81 -12.70
CA LEU A 28 -3.50 -7.21 -12.37
C LEU A 28 -3.92 -8.04 -13.59
N LEU A 29 -2.96 -8.75 -14.18
CA LEU A 29 -3.21 -9.55 -15.37
C LEU A 29 -3.67 -10.96 -14.96
N SER A 30 -4.62 -11.51 -15.70
CA SER A 30 -5.16 -12.84 -15.45
C SER A 30 -5.11 -13.77 -16.68
N ASP A 31 -4.76 -13.29 -17.87
CA ASP A 31 -4.97 -14.08 -19.09
C ASP A 31 -3.98 -13.78 -20.22
N THR A 32 -3.60 -14.78 -21.01
CA THR A 32 -2.46 -14.77 -21.96
C THR A 32 -2.59 -13.81 -23.17
N THR A 33 -3.81 -13.36 -23.51
CA THR A 33 -4.08 -12.37 -24.58
C THR A 33 -3.65 -10.94 -24.23
N TRP A 34 -3.19 -10.70 -23.00
CA TRP A 34 -2.83 -9.39 -22.45
C TRP A 34 -1.71 -8.63 -23.19
N LYS A 35 -0.83 -9.33 -23.94
CA LYS A 35 0.36 -8.68 -24.54
C LYS A 35 0.01 -7.58 -25.55
N THR A 36 -1.03 -7.81 -26.35
CA THR A 36 -1.52 -6.83 -27.34
C THR A 36 -2.22 -5.66 -26.64
N ASP A 37 -3.07 -5.97 -25.65
CA ASP A 37 -3.83 -5.00 -24.85
C ASP A 37 -2.92 -4.07 -24.01
N LYS A 38 -1.84 -4.61 -23.43
CA LYS A 38 -0.81 -3.83 -22.73
C LYS A 38 -0.25 -2.70 -23.58
N GLY A 39 0.01 -2.95 -24.86
CA GLY A 39 0.57 -1.94 -25.75
C GLY A 39 -0.36 -0.75 -25.97
N GLU A 40 -1.67 -1.02 -26.09
CA GLU A 40 -2.70 0.00 -26.28
C GLU A 40 -2.99 0.76 -24.98
N LYS A 41 -3.23 0.03 -23.88
CA LYS A 41 -3.45 0.63 -22.54
C LYS A 41 -2.30 1.52 -22.11
N LYS A 42 -1.06 1.05 -22.29
CA LYS A 42 0.14 1.85 -21.98
C LYS A 42 0.14 3.17 -22.75
N LYS A 43 -0.21 3.17 -24.04
CA LYS A 43 -0.29 4.41 -24.85
C LYS A 43 -1.39 5.33 -24.35
N ILE A 44 -2.58 4.79 -24.01
CA ILE A 44 -3.67 5.58 -23.44
C ILE A 44 -3.22 6.25 -22.13
N TYR A 45 -2.62 5.49 -21.22
CA TYR A 45 -2.17 6.01 -19.94
C TYR A 45 -1.04 7.04 -20.10
N GLU A 46 -0.12 6.83 -21.06
CA GLU A 46 1.00 7.75 -21.35
C GLU A 46 0.55 9.06 -22.02
N GLN A 47 -0.30 8.96 -23.04
CA GLN A 47 -0.57 10.04 -23.99
C GLN A 47 -1.84 10.81 -23.65
N ILE A 48 -2.87 10.11 -23.17
CA ILE A 48 -4.19 10.69 -22.89
C ILE A 48 -4.31 11.01 -21.41
N PHE A 49 -4.11 10.02 -20.53
CA PHE A 49 -4.33 10.22 -19.09
C PHE A 49 -3.16 10.93 -18.44
N ARG A 50 -1.97 10.83 -19.04
CA ARG A 50 -0.72 11.39 -18.49
C ARG A 50 -0.47 10.89 -17.06
N THR A 51 -0.87 9.65 -16.78
CA THR A 51 -0.73 9.02 -15.47
C THR A 51 0.75 8.99 -15.09
N SER A 52 1.08 9.40 -13.86
CA SER A 52 2.46 9.53 -13.42
C SER A 52 3.15 8.16 -13.31
N GLU A 53 2.43 7.17 -12.80
CA GLU A 53 2.93 5.80 -12.65
C GLU A 53 1.94 4.72 -13.07
N TYR A 54 2.41 3.72 -13.78
CA TYR A 54 1.63 2.58 -14.23
C TYR A 54 2.37 1.28 -13.93
N TYR A 55 1.73 0.38 -13.19
CA TYR A 55 2.29 -0.90 -12.78
C TYR A 55 1.49 -2.04 -13.37
N ILE A 56 2.19 -3.11 -13.73
CA ILE A 56 1.61 -4.33 -14.25
C ILE A 56 2.15 -5.48 -13.42
N TYR A 57 1.26 -6.34 -12.95
CA TYR A 57 1.61 -7.54 -12.22
C TYR A 57 0.78 -8.74 -12.68
N ASP A 58 1.46 -9.85 -12.93
CA ASP A 58 0.85 -11.15 -13.21
C ASP A 58 1.42 -12.18 -12.22
N PRO A 59 0.59 -12.73 -11.30
CA PRO A 59 1.05 -13.73 -10.34
C PRO A 59 1.40 -15.08 -10.98
N PHE A 60 0.90 -15.38 -12.18
CA PHE A 60 1.12 -16.67 -12.85
C PHE A 60 2.38 -16.68 -13.71
N SER A 61 2.65 -15.60 -14.45
CA SER A 61 3.89 -15.43 -15.21
C SER A 61 5.03 -14.79 -14.41
N TYR A 62 4.76 -14.37 -13.17
CA TYR A 62 5.65 -13.62 -12.29
C TYR A 62 6.13 -12.28 -12.84
N GLU A 63 5.47 -11.78 -13.90
CA GLU A 63 5.78 -10.49 -14.46
C GLU A 63 5.43 -9.38 -13.47
N PHE A 64 6.41 -8.54 -13.16
CA PHE A 64 6.20 -7.30 -12.41
C PHE A 64 6.99 -6.19 -13.07
N GLU A 65 6.29 -5.19 -13.59
CA GLU A 65 6.89 -4.05 -14.29
C GLU A 65 6.23 -2.75 -13.87
N GLY A 66 7.05 -1.71 -13.70
CA GLY A 66 6.60 -0.34 -13.52
C GLY A 66 6.93 0.53 -14.74
N TYR A 67 6.17 1.59 -14.91
CA TYR A 67 6.36 2.62 -15.91
C TYR A 67 6.18 3.98 -15.23
N ARG A 68 7.14 4.89 -15.41
CA ARG A 68 7.10 6.25 -14.86
C ARG A 68 7.15 7.29 -15.94
N LEU A 69 6.22 8.25 -15.92
CA LEU A 69 6.14 9.30 -16.92
C LEU A 69 7.28 10.31 -16.73
N SER A 70 8.10 10.50 -17.76
CA SER A 70 9.23 11.43 -17.72
C SER A 70 9.47 12.01 -19.12
N GLY A 71 9.42 13.34 -19.25
CA GLY A 71 9.54 14.01 -20.55
C GLY A 71 8.42 13.63 -21.53
N GLY A 72 7.23 13.34 -20.99
CA GLY A 72 6.04 13.00 -21.77
C GLY A 72 6.00 11.57 -22.32
N ARG A 73 6.94 10.70 -21.96
CA ARG A 73 6.90 9.26 -22.27
C ARG A 73 7.21 8.42 -21.02
N TYR A 74 6.69 7.20 -21.01
CA TYR A 74 6.99 6.24 -19.97
C TYR A 74 8.40 5.69 -20.12
N LYS A 75 9.13 5.74 -19.01
CA LYS A 75 10.36 4.99 -18.79
C LYS A 75 10.04 3.76 -17.95
N THR A 76 10.54 2.60 -18.36
CA THR A 76 10.38 1.36 -17.59
C THR A 76 11.17 1.45 -16.30
N VAL A 77 10.54 1.03 -15.20
CA VAL A 77 11.14 0.84 -13.88
C VAL A 77 11.01 -0.64 -13.55
N LYS A 78 12.14 -1.32 -13.39
CA LYS A 78 12.15 -2.74 -13.04
C LYS A 78 12.17 -2.91 -11.52
N PRO A 79 11.57 -3.98 -10.99
CA PRO A 79 11.73 -4.31 -9.58
C PRO A 79 13.19 -4.63 -9.27
N ASP A 80 13.57 -4.38 -8.01
CA ASP A 80 14.87 -4.77 -7.48
C ASP A 80 14.94 -6.29 -7.18
N ASN A 81 16.04 -6.72 -6.57
CA ASN A 81 16.26 -8.13 -6.19
C ASN A 81 15.26 -8.66 -5.15
N GLU A 82 14.55 -7.78 -4.44
CA GLU A 82 13.51 -8.13 -3.46
C GLU A 82 12.08 -7.99 -4.03
N ARG A 83 11.97 -7.89 -5.36
CA ARG A 83 10.71 -7.73 -6.09
C ARG A 83 9.91 -6.50 -5.63
N LYS A 84 10.59 -5.38 -5.38
CA LYS A 84 9.94 -4.11 -5.03
C LYS A 84 10.32 -2.95 -5.96
N ILE A 85 9.39 -2.02 -6.14
CA ILE A 85 9.58 -0.77 -6.87
C ILE A 85 9.17 0.39 -5.96
N TYR A 86 10.03 1.40 -5.80
CA TYR A 86 9.68 2.62 -5.09
C TYR A 86 8.80 3.53 -5.94
N SER A 87 7.69 4.00 -5.36
CA SER A 87 6.76 4.97 -5.93
C SER A 87 6.96 6.35 -5.31
N PRO A 88 7.46 7.36 -6.06
CA PRO A 88 7.46 8.74 -5.62
C PRO A 88 6.06 9.34 -5.50
N VAL A 89 5.04 8.77 -6.15
CA VAL A 89 3.65 9.25 -6.06
C VAL A 89 3.06 8.95 -4.68
N THR A 90 3.31 7.76 -4.14
CA THR A 90 2.79 7.35 -2.83
C THR A 90 3.78 7.58 -1.70
N GLY A 91 5.07 7.70 -2.01
CA GLY A 91 6.15 7.69 -1.01
C GLY A 91 6.45 6.30 -0.45
N LEU A 92 5.87 5.24 -1.02
CA LEU A 92 5.95 3.86 -0.54
C LEU A 92 6.61 2.95 -1.59
N TRP A 93 7.06 1.78 -1.15
CA TRP A 93 7.45 0.69 -2.01
C TRP A 93 6.24 -0.18 -2.35
N LEU A 94 6.08 -0.52 -3.63
CA LEU A 94 5.18 -1.56 -4.09
C LEU A 94 5.98 -2.86 -4.23
N ALA A 95 5.68 -3.85 -3.40
CA ALA A 95 6.43 -5.09 -3.29
C ALA A 95 5.56 -6.32 -3.56
N VAL A 96 6.15 -7.37 -4.15
CA VAL A 96 5.49 -8.69 -4.25
C VAL A 96 5.81 -9.51 -3.00
N ARG A 97 4.80 -9.94 -2.25
CA ARG A 97 4.92 -10.80 -1.06
C ARG A 97 3.84 -11.88 -1.10
N ASN A 98 4.25 -13.14 -0.97
CA ASN A 98 3.34 -14.30 -1.07
C ASN A 98 2.43 -14.22 -2.31
N ASP A 99 3.00 -13.84 -3.45
CA ASP A 99 2.31 -13.63 -4.73
C ASP A 99 1.28 -12.49 -4.80
N TRP A 100 1.21 -11.65 -3.76
CA TRP A 100 0.37 -10.45 -3.72
C TRP A 100 1.20 -9.17 -3.77
N LEU A 101 0.64 -8.13 -4.39
CA LEU A 101 1.17 -6.77 -4.28
C LEU A 101 0.85 -6.22 -2.89
N ARG A 102 1.86 -5.65 -2.24
CA ARG A 102 1.79 -5.05 -0.92
C ARG A 102 2.49 -3.70 -0.93
N TRP A 103 1.87 -2.72 -0.28
CA TRP A 103 2.56 -1.47 0.05
C TRP A 103 3.48 -1.70 1.24
N MET A 104 4.66 -1.09 1.18
CA MET A 104 5.68 -1.18 2.21
C MET A 104 6.30 0.19 2.43
N SER A 105 6.48 0.59 3.68
CA SER A 105 7.21 1.81 4.04
C SER A 105 8.71 1.68 3.77
N ASP A 106 9.43 2.79 3.93
CA ASP A 106 10.87 2.89 3.76
C ASP A 106 11.67 2.06 4.77
N ASP A 107 11.17 1.93 6.00
CA ASP A 107 11.72 1.09 7.06
C ASP A 107 11.43 -0.42 6.90
N GLY A 108 10.70 -0.80 5.85
CA GLY A 108 10.39 -2.19 5.52
C GLY A 108 9.10 -2.73 6.15
N TYR A 109 8.31 -1.90 6.84
CA TYR A 109 7.02 -2.34 7.36
C TYR A 109 5.99 -2.55 6.23
N LEU A 110 5.41 -3.75 6.16
CA LEU A 110 4.35 -4.07 5.21
C LEU A 110 3.03 -3.51 5.74
N LEU A 111 2.40 -2.65 4.94
CA LEU A 111 1.10 -2.10 5.29
C LEU A 111 0.07 -3.25 5.31
N PRO A 112 -0.78 -3.30 6.35
CA PRO A 112 -1.82 -4.31 6.44
C PRO A 112 -2.88 -4.07 5.37
N SER A 113 -3.46 -5.16 4.87
CA SER A 113 -4.67 -5.07 4.05
C SER A 113 -5.87 -4.65 4.93
N PRO A 114 -6.95 -4.14 4.32
CA PRO A 114 -8.18 -3.87 5.06
C PRO A 114 -8.72 -5.08 5.85
N ASP A 115 -8.50 -6.30 5.36
CA ASP A 115 -8.91 -7.54 6.04
C ASP A 115 -8.01 -7.91 7.23
N GLU A 116 -6.73 -7.52 7.19
CA GLU A 116 -5.77 -7.75 8.27
C GLU A 116 -5.90 -6.73 9.41
N LEU A 117 -6.45 -5.54 9.10
CA LEU A 117 -6.49 -4.39 10.01
C LEU A 117 -7.30 -4.66 11.30
N PRO A 118 -8.50 -5.28 11.27
CA PRO A 118 -9.26 -5.56 12.49
C PRO A 118 -8.50 -6.45 13.48
N GLY A 119 -7.82 -7.49 12.99
CA GLY A 119 -7.05 -8.40 13.83
C GLY A 119 -5.85 -7.73 14.49
N LEU A 120 -5.17 -6.82 13.77
CA LEU A 120 -4.06 -6.03 14.34
C LEU A 120 -4.55 -5.07 15.42
N LEU A 121 -5.66 -4.38 15.19
CA LEU A 121 -6.26 -3.46 16.16
C LEU A 121 -6.72 -4.20 17.43
N GLU A 122 -7.30 -5.39 17.29
CA GLU A 122 -7.69 -6.21 18.44
C GLU A 122 -6.47 -6.69 19.23
N LEU A 123 -5.42 -7.14 18.55
CA LEU A 123 -4.17 -7.56 19.18
C LEU A 123 -3.49 -6.40 19.93
N GLU A 124 -3.47 -5.22 19.34
CA GLU A 124 -2.89 -4.02 19.96
C GLU A 124 -3.67 -3.60 21.20
N LYS A 125 -5.01 -3.60 21.14
CA LYS A 125 -5.87 -3.36 22.30
C LYS A 125 -5.59 -4.35 23.42
N HIS A 126 -5.50 -5.64 23.10
CA HIS A 126 -5.23 -6.66 24.10
C HIS A 126 -3.85 -6.50 24.75
N ARG A 127 -2.83 -6.10 23.98
CA ARG A 127 -1.50 -5.79 24.51
C ARG A 127 -1.53 -4.59 25.46
N ALA A 128 -2.20 -3.51 25.06
CA ALA A 128 -2.33 -2.31 25.89
C ALA A 128 -3.07 -2.60 27.21
N ASP A 129 -4.14 -3.40 27.16
CA ASP A 129 -4.89 -3.80 28.36
C ASP A 129 -4.03 -4.67 29.30
N MET A 130 -3.27 -5.62 28.73
CA MET A 130 -2.37 -6.46 29.51
C MET A 130 -1.24 -5.67 30.16
N GLU A 131 -0.68 -4.68 29.46
CA GLU A 131 0.34 -3.78 30.00
C GLU A 131 -0.24 -2.88 31.10
N LYS A 132 -1.43 -2.32 30.88
CA LYS A 132 -2.13 -1.53 31.90
C LYS A 132 -2.42 -2.35 33.16
N GLN A 133 -2.92 -3.57 33.03
CA GLN A 133 -3.14 -4.46 34.17
C GLN A 133 -1.84 -4.85 34.88
N ARG A 134 -0.72 -4.94 34.17
CA ARG A 134 0.60 -5.18 34.78
C ARG A 134 1.07 -3.94 35.55
N ALA A 135 0.96 -2.76 34.95
CA ALA A 135 1.30 -1.49 35.59
C ALA A 135 0.45 -1.23 36.84
N GLU A 136 -0.87 -1.47 36.79
CA GLU A 136 -1.77 -1.34 37.93
C GLU A 136 -1.43 -2.31 39.06
N ARG A 137 -1.16 -3.59 38.74
CA ARG A 137 -0.71 -4.58 39.73
C ARG A 137 0.62 -4.19 40.37
N PHE A 138 1.55 -3.67 39.58
CA PHE A 138 2.83 -3.22 40.09
C PHE A 138 2.67 -1.99 40.99
N ALA A 139 1.88 -1.00 40.58
CA ALA A 139 1.56 0.18 41.38
C ALA A 139 0.85 -0.17 42.69
N ALA A 140 -0.09 -1.13 42.67
CA ALA A 140 -0.74 -1.63 43.88
C ALA A 140 0.27 -2.27 44.84
N LYS A 141 1.18 -3.11 44.33
CA LYS A 141 2.23 -3.75 45.14
C LYS A 141 3.23 -2.74 45.71
N LEU A 142 3.59 -1.70 44.96
CA LEU A 142 4.44 -0.61 45.47
C LEU A 142 3.76 0.16 46.61
N ARG A 143 2.46 0.45 46.47
CA ARG A 143 1.66 1.08 47.53
C ARG A 143 1.58 0.21 48.80
N GLU A 144 1.41 -1.11 48.65
CA GLU A 144 1.45 -2.05 49.79
C GLU A 144 2.80 -2.05 50.51
N LEU A 145 3.89 -1.83 49.78
CA LEU A 145 5.24 -1.71 50.33
C LEU A 145 5.55 -0.30 50.89
N GLY A 146 4.59 0.61 50.89
CA GLY A 146 4.74 1.99 51.39
C GLY A 146 5.56 2.91 50.47
N ILE A 147 5.82 2.50 49.23
CA ILE A 147 6.54 3.28 48.22
C ILE A 147 5.50 3.99 47.34
N SER A 148 5.49 5.32 47.35
CA SER A 148 4.60 6.09 46.47
C SER A 148 5.05 5.93 45.01
N PRO A 149 4.19 5.43 44.10
CA PRO A 149 4.51 5.30 42.67
C PRO A 149 4.73 6.65 41.96
N GLU A 150 4.36 7.76 42.59
CA GLU A 150 4.46 9.12 42.02
C GLU A 150 5.81 9.80 42.29
N ASN A 151 6.70 9.16 43.06
CA ASN A 151 7.99 9.72 43.49
C ASN A 151 9.21 8.97 42.89
N ILE A 152 9.03 8.22 41.81
CA ILE A 152 10.10 7.53 41.06
C ILE A 152 10.10 8.03 39.62
#